data_AF-A0A959FGG9-F1
#
_entry.id   AF-A0A959FGG9-F1
#
_cell.length_a   1.000
_cell.length_b   1.000
_cell.length_c   1.000
_cell.angle_alpha   90.00
_cell.angle_beta   90.00
_cell.angle_gamma   90.00
#
_symmetry.space_group_name_H-M   'P 1'
#
loop_
_entity.id
_entity.type
_entity.pdbx_description
1 polymer ?
#
loop_
_entity_poly.entity_id
_entity_poly.type
_entity_poly.pdbx_seq_one_letter_code
_entity_poly.pdbx_strand_id
1 'polypeptide(L)' 'YDVDEWELYDRMKDPGEMNNVYDDPAYAEVVAQLKKDLAALRTKYKDSEELDQKYIDQYKQ' A
#
# COMPACT_ATOMS: atom_id res chain seq x y z
N TYR A 1 -6.80 14.91 -4.89
CA TYR A 1 -7.62 14.04 -4.02
C TYR A 1 -6.76 12.83 -3.76
N ASP A 2 -6.19 12.75 -2.57
CA ASP A 2 -5.55 11.53 -2.11
C ASP A 2 -6.69 10.66 -1.56
N VAL A 3 -6.89 9.50 -2.16
CA VAL A 3 -7.93 8.57 -1.71
C VAL A 3 -7.22 7.59 -0.78
N ASP A 4 -7.58 7.63 0.50
CA ASP A 4 -7.03 6.74 1.53
C ASP A 4 -7.64 5.33 1.40
N GLU A 5 -7.35 4.68 0.27
CA GLU A 5 -7.83 3.35 -0.08
C GLU A 5 -6.66 2.43 -0.42
N TRP A 6 -6.81 1.15 -0.08
CA TRP A 6 -5.83 0.12 -0.37
C TRP A 6 -6.30 -0.73 -1.55
N GLU A 7 -5.35 -1.09 -2.40
CA GLU A 7 -5.58 -1.99 -3.53
C GLU A 7 -4.66 -3.20 -3.43
N LEU A 8 -5.17 -4.35 -3.83
CA LEU A 8 -4.41 -5.58 -3.96
C LEU A 8 -4.81 -6.28 -5.26
N TYR A 9 -3.81 -6.61 -6.09
CA TYR A 9 -4.00 -7.30 -7.34
C TYR A 9 -3.23 -8.62 -7.37
N ASP A 10 -3.90 -9.70 -7.75
CA ASP A 10 -3.27 -10.99 -8.00
C ASP A 10 -2.69 -11.00 -9.42
N ARG A 11 -1.41 -10.69 -9.57
CA ARG A 11 -0.77 -10.61 -10.90
C ARG A 11 -0.72 -11.93 -11.68
N MET A 12 -0.94 -13.07 -11.02
CA MET A 12 -0.96 -14.38 -11.67
C MET A 12 -2.34 -14.68 -12.26
N LYS A 13 -3.40 -14.34 -11.52
CA LYS A 13 -4.79 -14.54 -11.96
C LYS A 13 -5.34 -13.37 -12.77
N ASP A 14 -4.85 -12.17 -12.50
CA ASP A 14 -5.26 -10.91 -13.11
C ASP A 14 -4.04 -10.13 -13.62
N PRO A 15 -3.46 -10.54 -14.76
CA PRO A 15 -2.33 -9.85 -15.37
C PRO A 15 -2.69 -8.43 -15.87
N GLY A 16 -3.98 -8.09 -15.95
CA GLY A 16 -4.46 -6.77 -16.32
C GLY A 16 -4.67 -5.84 -15.12
N GLU A 17 -4.53 -6.32 -13.88
CA GLU A 17 -4.76 -5.53 -12.65
C GLU A 17 -6.15 -4.84 -12.67
N MET A 18 -7.17 -5.54 -13.15
CA MET A 18 -8.53 -5.00 -13.33
C MET A 18 -9.44 -5.25 -12.12
N ASN A 19 -9.05 -6.16 -11.22
CA ASN A 19 -9.86 -6.60 -10.09
C ASN A 19 -9.10 -6.37 -8.78
N ASN A 20 -9.54 -5.39 -8.00
CA ASN A 20 -9.06 -5.19 -6.64
C ASN A 20 -9.62 -6.30 -5.72
N VAL A 21 -8.73 -7.13 -5.18
CA VAL A 21 -9.07 -8.25 -4.27
C VAL A 21 -8.73 -7.93 -2.81
N TYR A 22 -8.46 -6.67 -2.48
CA TYR A 22 -8.04 -6.26 -1.13
C TYR A 22 -9.06 -6.65 -0.05
N ASP A 23 -10.36 -6.49 -0.31
CA ASP A 23 -11.44 -6.84 0.62
C ASP A 23 -11.89 -8.30 0.53
N ASP A 24 -11.27 -9.13 -0.33
CA ASP A 24 -11.61 -10.54 -0.45
C ASP A 24 -11.05 -11.31 0.77
N PRO A 25 -11.89 -12.00 1.55
CA PRO A 25 -11.44 -12.76 2.73
C PRO A 25 -10.43 -13.87 2.40
N ALA A 26 -10.41 -14.39 1.17
CA ALA A 26 -9.41 -15.36 0.73
C ALA A 26 -7.99 -14.78 0.68
N TYR A 27 -7.86 -13.44 0.57
CA TYR A 27 -6.58 -12.74 0.50
C TYR A 27 -6.21 -12.03 1.82
N ALA A 28 -7.02 -12.15 2.87
CA ALA A 28 -6.81 -11.44 4.15
C ALA A 28 -5.44 -11.74 4.79
N GLU A 29 -4.96 -12.99 4.73
CA GLU A 29 -3.64 -13.36 5.25
C GLU A 29 -2.51 -12.72 4.41
N VAL A 30 -2.68 -12.69 3.08
CA VAL A 30 -1.74 -12.05 2.15
C VAL A 30 -1.68 -10.53 2.41
N VAL A 31 -2.84 -9.88 2.60
CA VAL A 31 -2.91 -8.45 2.96
C VAL A 31 -2.15 -8.18 4.25
N ALA A 32 -2.38 -8.99 5.30
CA ALA A 32 -1.70 -8.81 6.57
C ALA A 32 -0.17 -8.94 6.45
N GLN A 33 0.29 -9.93 5.68
CA GLN A 33 1.71 -10.14 5.43
C GLN A 33 2.33 -8.99 4.63
N LEU A 34 1.68 -8.55 3.54
CA LEU A 34 2.16 -7.44 2.71
C LEU A 34 2.22 -6.12 3.48
N LYS A 35 1.23 -5.83 4.33
CA LYS A 35 1.27 -4.64 5.20
C LYS A 35 2.44 -4.67 6.17
N LYS A 36 2.74 -5.84 6.74
CA LYS A 36 3.89 -6.02 7.63
C LYS A 36 5.21 -5.80 6.88
N ASP A 37 5.33 -6.35 5.68
CA ASP A 37 6.53 -6.19 4.85
C ASP A 37 6.70 -4.74 4.40
N LEU A 38 5.62 -4.06 4.05
CA LEU A 38 5.63 -2.63 3.73
C LEU A 38 6.10 -1.79 4.91
N ALA A 39 5.57 -2.03 6.12
CA ALA A 39 6.02 -1.33 7.33
C ALA A 39 7.52 -1.55 7.62
N ALA A 40 7.99 -2.79 7.42
CA ALA A 40 9.41 -3.12 7.56
C ALA A 40 10.29 -2.43 6.51
N LEU A 41 9.82 -2.36 5.25
CA LEU A 41 10.50 -1.66 4.17
C LEU A 41 10.57 -0.16 4.44
N ARG A 42 9.46 0.47 4.84
CA ARG A 42 9.42 1.89 5.23
C ARG A 42 10.44 2.19 6.33
N THR A 43 10.47 1.36 7.37
CA THR A 43 11.48 1.47 8.44
C THR A 43 12.91 1.32 7.90
N LYS A 44 13.17 0.32 7.06
CA LYS A 44 14.50 0.03 6.49
C LYS A 44 15.04 1.20 5.68
N TYR A 45 14.20 1.81 4.85
CA TYR A 45 14.61 2.92 3.97
C TYR A 45 14.49 4.29 4.65
N LYS A 46 14.17 4.32 5.96
CA LYS A 46 13.94 5.54 6.73
C LYS A 46 12.82 6.39 6.11
N ASP A 47 11.85 5.73 5.50
CA ASP A 47 10.64 6.32 4.95
C ASP A 47 9.60 6.37 6.07
N SER A 48 9.89 7.21 7.07
CA SER A 48 9.03 7.42 8.23
C SER A 48 7.90 8.38 7.86
N GLU A 49 6.74 8.22 8.49
CA GLU A 49 5.57 9.09 8.26
C GLU A 49 5.90 10.60 8.43
N GLU A 50 6.90 10.96 9.24
CA GLU A 50 7.42 12.34 9.33
C GLU A 50 8.01 12.89 8.01
N LEU A 51 8.63 12.05 7.18
CA LEU A 51 9.13 12.43 5.86
C LEU A 51 8.01 12.50 4.83
N ASP A 52 7.07 11.55 4.87
CA ASP A 52 5.85 11.59 4.05
C ASP A 52 5.06 12.87 4.31
N GLN A 53 4.80 13.19 5.58
CA GLN A 53 4.10 14.42 5.95
C GLN A 53 4.88 15.68 5.51
N LYS A 54 6.21 15.67 5.64
CA LYS A 54 7.07 16.77 5.19
C LYS A 54 6.98 17.01 3.68
N TYR A 55 6.96 15.95 2.86
CA TYR A 55 6.80 16.09 1.41
C TYR A 55 5.37 16.46 1.02
N ILE A 56 4.36 15.86 1.64
CA ILE A 56 2.95 16.22 1.45
C ILE A 56 2.73 17.71 1.76
N ASP A 57 3.32 18.24 2.83
CA ASP A 57 3.23 19.65 3.20
C ASP A 57 4.03 20.56 2.25
N GLN A 58 5.18 20.09 1.73
CA GLN A 58 5.97 20.85 0.76
C GLN A 58 5.31 20.98 -0.62
N TYR A 59 4.50 20.00 -1.04
CA TYR A 59 3.87 19.98 -2.37
C TYR A 59 2.38 20.35 -2.36
N LYS A 60 1.83 20.75 -1.21
CA LYS A 60 0.45 21.28 -1.05
C LYS A 60 0.26 22.73 -1.51
N GLN A 61 1.18 23.30 -2.30
CA GLN A 61 1.06 24.66 -2.85
C GLN A 61 0.27 24.70 -4.16
#